data_AF-A0A940P895-F1
#
_entry.id   AF-A0A940P895-F1
#
_cell.length_a   1.000
_cell.length_b   1.000
_cell.length_c   1.000
_cell.angle_alpha   90.00
_cell.angle_beta   90.00
_cell.angle_gamma   90.00
#
_symmetry.space_group_name_H-M   'P 1'
#
loop_
_entity.id
_entity.type
_entity.pdbx_description
1 polymer ?
#
loop_
_entity_poly.entity_id
_entity_poly.type
_entity_poly.pdbx_seq_one_letter_code
_entity_poly.pdbx_strand_id
1 'polypeptide(L)' 'MVEQMQKQQDILKAQLSSSRHDGIKEGIAQGQKQERTAIAKGLLIKGYELKEIQELTKLTLEELAVLQKELTE' A
#
# COMPACT_ATOMS: atom_id res chain seq x y z
N MET A 1 25.66 -20.23 31.15
CA MET A 1 25.30 -20.75 29.81
C MET A 1 23.79 -20.61 29.54
N VAL A 2 22.92 -20.96 30.50
CA VAL A 2 21.44 -20.81 30.41
C VAL A 2 21.00 -19.34 30.20
N GLU A 3 21.61 -18.40 30.91
CA GLU A 3 21.26 -16.97 30.86
C GLU A 3 21.53 -16.31 29.48
N GLN A 4 22.54 -16.79 28.74
CA GLN A 4 22.80 -16.34 27.37
C GLN A 4 21.83 -16.94 26.35
N MET A 5 21.31 -18.15 26.59
CA MET A 5 20.27 -18.74 25.74
C MET A 5 18.93 -18.02 25.90
N GLN A 6 18.56 -17.64 27.12
CA GLN A 6 17.34 -16.85 27.37
C GLN A 6 17.39 -15.49 26.68
N LYS A 7 18.48 -14.73 26.85
CA LYS A 7 18.67 -13.45 26.13
C LYS A 7 18.56 -13.59 24.61
N GLN A 8 19.12 -14.65 24.02
CA GLN A 8 18.97 -14.88 22.57
C GLN A 8 17.52 -15.20 22.17
N GLN A 9 16.78 -15.95 22.98
CA GLN A 9 15.37 -16.23 22.71
C GLN A 9 14.49 -14.97 22.77
N ASP A 10 14.75 -14.07 23.73
CA ASP A 10 14.02 -12.81 23.84
C ASP A 10 14.30 -11.88 22.66
N ILE A 11 15.56 -11.78 22.22
CA ILE A 11 15.93 -11.01 21.03
C ILE A 11 15.24 -11.57 19.78
N LEU A 12 15.25 -12.89 19.58
CA LEU A 12 14.57 -13.50 18.44
C LEU A 12 13.05 -13.24 18.46
N LYS A 13 12.41 -13.36 19.63
CA LYS A 13 10.97 -13.07 19.75
C LYS A 13 10.64 -11.61 19.46
N ALA A 14 11.48 -10.69 19.92
CA ALA A 14 11.32 -9.26 19.64
C ALA A 14 11.48 -8.98 18.14
N GLN A 15 12.49 -9.56 17.49
CA GLN A 15 12.69 -9.46 16.04
C GLN A 15 11.50 -10.03 15.26
N LEU A 16 11.04 -11.23 15.61
CA LEU A 16 9.89 -11.87 14.94
C LEU A 16 8.61 -11.03 15.08
N SER A 17 8.42 -10.43 16.26
CA SER A 17 7.28 -9.55 16.53
C SER A 17 7.35 -8.26 15.71
N SER A 18 8.54 -7.65 15.61
CA SER A 18 8.77 -6.48 14.75
C SER A 18 8.51 -6.81 13.29
N SER A 19 9.13 -7.87 12.77
CA SER A 19 8.96 -8.28 11.36
C SER A 19 7.50 -8.58 11.03
N ARG A 20 6.73 -9.16 11.95
CA ARG A 20 5.29 -9.36 11.76
C ARG A 20 4.53 -8.02 11.73
N HIS A 21 4.90 -7.07 12.59
CA HIS A 21 4.29 -5.75 12.63
C HIS A 21 4.56 -4.97 11.34
N ASP A 22 5.81 -4.98 10.89
CA ASP A 22 6.25 -4.33 9.65
C ASP A 22 5.51 -4.94 8.44
N GLY A 23 5.47 -6.28 8.34
CA GLY A 23 4.76 -6.96 7.26
C GLY A 23 3.25 -6.65 7.22
N ILE A 24 2.59 -6.54 8.38
CA ILE A 24 1.18 -6.12 8.45
C ILE A 24 1.02 -4.68 7.95
N LYS A 25 1.89 -3.77 8.39
CA LYS A 25 1.85 -2.36 7.99
C LYS A 25 2.06 -2.19 6.49
N GLU A 26 3.04 -2.91 5.92
CA GLU A 26 3.31 -2.92 4.48
C GLU A 26 2.11 -3.48 3.70
N GLY A 27 1.53 -4.60 4.16
CA GLY A 27 0.34 -5.19 3.55
C GLY A 27 -0.86 -4.23 3.53
N ILE A 28 -1.12 -3.53 4.64
CA ILE A 28 -2.19 -2.53 4.72
C ILE A 28 -1.91 -1.37 3.75
N ALA A 29 -0.69 -0.84 3.72
CA ALA A 29 -0.32 0.26 2.84
C ALA A 29 -0.46 -0.13 1.36
N GLN A 30 -0.03 -1.35 1.00
CA GLN A 30 -0.19 -1.88 -0.36
C GLN A 30 -1.66 -2.05 -0.73
N GLY A 31 -2.48 -2.62 0.16
CA GLY A 31 -3.92 -2.80 -0.06
C GLY A 31 -4.64 -1.47 -0.28
N GLN A 32 -4.35 -0.47 0.57
CA GLN A 32 -4.91 0.88 0.41
C GLN A 32 -4.47 1.54 -0.90
N LYS A 33 -3.22 1.33 -1.34
CA LYS A 33 -2.76 1.84 -2.64
C LYS A 33 -3.51 1.18 -3.79
N GLN A 34 -3.63 -0.15 -3.77
CA GLN A 34 -4.36 -0.91 -4.78
C GLN A 34 -5.83 -0.50 -4.86
N GLU A 35 -6.49 -0.28 -3.72
CA GLU A 35 -7.87 0.17 -3.67
C GLU A 35 -8.06 1.54 -4.34
N ARG A 36 -7.24 2.54 -3.97
CA ARG A 36 -7.29 3.88 -4.59
C ARG A 36 -7.09 3.80 -6.10
N THR A 37 -6.13 3.01 -6.55
CA THR A 37 -5.88 2.79 -7.97
C THR A 37 -7.06 2.11 -8.67
N ALA A 38 -7.67 1.09 -8.07
CA ALA A 38 -8.83 0.41 -8.65
C ALA A 38 -10.04 1.34 -8.79
N ILE A 39 -10.30 2.16 -7.76
CA ILE A 39 -11.36 3.17 -7.80
C ILE A 39 -11.06 4.19 -8.91
N ALA A 40 -9.83 4.70 -8.99
CA ALA A 40 -9.42 5.65 -10.02
C ALA A 40 -9.62 5.08 -11.43
N LYS A 41 -9.19 3.84 -11.68
CA LYS A 41 -9.42 3.16 -12.97
C LYS A 41 -10.92 3.05 -13.29
N GLY A 42 -11.74 2.67 -12.31
CA GLY A 42 -13.20 2.61 -12.48
C GLY A 42 -13.84 3.95 -12.84
N LEU A 43 -13.39 5.04 -12.23
CA LEU A 43 -13.86 6.39 -12.51
C LEU A 43 -13.38 6.89 -13.89
N LEU A 44 -12.13 6.59 -14.26
CA LEU A 44 -11.58 6.91 -15.58
C LEU A 44 -12.38 6.23 -16.69
N ILE A 45 -12.69 4.93 -16.54
CA ILE A 45 -13.51 4.17 -17.51
C ILE A 45 -14.92 4.76 -17.63
N LYS A 46 -15.48 5.29 -16.53
CA LYS A 46 -16.79 5.94 -16.51
C LYS A 46 -16.77 7.36 -17.10
N GLY A 47 -15.60 7.90 -17.47
CA GLY A 47 -15.46 9.20 -18.12
C GLY A 47 -15.48 10.41 -17.16
N TYR A 48 -15.19 10.21 -15.87
CA TYR A 48 -15.04 11.31 -14.93
C TYR A 48 -13.79 12.15 -15.23
N GLU A 49 -13.84 13.46 -14.91
CA GLU A 49 -12.68 14.33 -15.09
C GLU A 49 -11.55 14.02 -14.11
N LEU A 50 -10.29 14.17 -14.55
CA LEU A 50 -9.11 13.87 -13.72
C LEU A 50 -9.09 14.65 -12.39
N LYS A 51 -9.64 15.87 -12.36
CA LYS A 51 -9.73 16.68 -11.13
C LYS A 51 -10.69 16.06 -10.11
N GLU A 52 -11.86 15.60 -10.54
CA GLU A 52 -12.83 14.94 -9.65
C GLU A 52 -12.27 13.62 -9.11
N ILE A 53 -11.59 12.85 -9.97
CA ILE A 53 -10.94 11.60 -9.58
C ILE A 53 -9.81 11.86 -8.58
N GLN A 54 -9.03 12.93 -8.78
CA GLN A 54 -8.00 13.37 -7.84
C GLN A 54 -8.59 13.69 -6.46
N GLU A 55 -9.72 14.41 -6.40
CA GLU A 55 -10.38 14.72 -5.12
C GLU A 55 -10.86 13.47 -4.39
N LEU A 56 -11.43 12.51 -5.12
CA LEU A 56 -12.00 11.28 -4.55
C LEU A 56 -10.93 10.26 -4.13
N THR A 57 -9.88 10.10 -4.93
CA THR A 57 -8.86 9.05 -4.74
C THR A 57 -7.58 9.57 -4.08
N LYS A 58 -7.43 10.89 -3.96
CA LYS A 58 -6.21 11.56 -3.47
C LYS A 58 -4.94 11.18 -4.24
N LEU A 59 -5.08 10.66 -5.45
CA LEU A 59 -3.97 10.43 -6.38
C LEU A 59 -3.59 11.74 -7.06
N THR A 60 -2.33 11.88 -7.46
CA THR A 60 -1.91 13.06 -8.22
C THR A 60 -2.42 12.99 -9.66
N LEU A 61 -2.53 14.14 -10.31
CA LEU A 61 -2.88 14.19 -11.74
C LEU A 61 -1.89 13.40 -12.60
N GLU A 62 -0.61 13.37 -12.22
CA GLU A 62 0.42 12.58 -12.89
C GLU A 62 0.14 11.07 -12.77
N GLU A 63 -0.18 10.58 -11.57
CA GLU A 63 -0.55 9.18 -11.36
C GLU A 63 -1.81 8.80 -12.16
N LEU A 64 -2.80 9.69 -12.19
CA LEU A 64 -4.03 9.47 -12.95
C LEU A 64 -3.80 9.49 -14.48
N ALA A 65 -2.91 10.34 -14.97
CA ALA A 65 -2.54 10.38 -16.39
C ALA A 65 -1.82 9.10 -16.84
N VAL A 66 -0.92 8.58 -16.00
CA VAL A 66 -0.28 7.27 -16.26
C VAL A 66 -1.33 6.17 -16.28
N LEU A 67 -2.23 6.14 -15.28
CA LEU A 67 -3.31 5.14 -15.21
C LEU A 67 -4.25 5.20 -16.41
N GLN A 68 -4.58 6.40 -16.89
CA GLN A 68 -5.40 6.60 -18.06
C GLN A 68 -4.71 6.06 -19.32
N LYS A 69 -3.40 6.28 -19.46
CA LYS A 69 -2.62 5.76 -20.57
C LYS A 69 -2.56 4.23 -20.56
N GLU A 70 -2.32 3.62 -19.40
CA GLU A 70 -2.32 2.15 -19.20
C GLU A 70 -3.68 1.48 -19.50
N LEU A 71 -4.78 2.23 -19.48
CA LEU A 71 -6.13 1.73 -19.80
C LEU A 71 -6.43 1.77 -21.31
N THR A 72 -5.69 2.57 -22.06
CA THR A 72 -5.87 2.77 -23.52
C THR A 72 -4.87 2.02 -24.38
N GLU A 73 -3.79 1.48 -23.79
CA GLU A 73 -2.81 0.56 -24.40
C GLU A 73 -3.23 -0.90 -24.22
#